data_AF-A0A8J3L8J5-F1
#
_entry.id   AF-A0A8J3L8J5-F1
#
_cell.length_a   1.000
_cell.length_b   1.000
_cell.length_c   1.000
_cell.angle_alpha   90.00
_cell.angle_beta   90.00
_cell.angle_gamma   90.00
#
_symmetry.space_group_name_H-M   'P 1'
#
loop_
_entity.id
_entity.type
_entity.pdbx_description
1 polymer ?
#
loop_
_entity_poly.entity_id
_entity_poly.type
_entity_poly.pdbx_seq_one_letter_code
_entity_poly.pdbx_strand_id
1 'polypeptide(L)'
;MPEHEHDDVLWSAVDTYRADTDPLIRPTGTAAAYATVRHRKRLRSTGVAASALVAVLAGGVAISALGGSGPTPPSPGGSTSAPPAASPSRTPSPVPVATGGSLHGLAGAVLDLPTRKVLDKNCPAGPTSFRDGKAGTDVWIDSAVETDLDADGRMEQVALIYCRPGEIPLGQVVAFRRDGEGFATLGVVVQVETPLALPPQQTPGTVERITKLAGDSSGEIRVEVGNLETTYSDLSGGPIGLYQWRSYRWNGSAFAQSGGSSSFMADTDVVPLDVVLSSPDLSPAPGGGTQVEVKVRVERVASAQAPVTVLVSVANASGVTVVGEAAGEPRVAGQTCAEGTRQWVRCQADRDHAHAFLTFHLTVPAGMTISELRRDLGDSWIYVRVGDQELERLSAPL
;
A
#
# COMPACT_ATOMS: atom_id res chain seq x y z
N MET A 1 -25.98 45.76 15.40
CA MET A 1 -24.56 45.85 15.01
C MET A 1 -24.44 45.23 13.63
N PRO A 2 -23.82 45.92 12.66
CA PRO A 2 -23.77 45.44 11.28
C PRO A 2 -22.76 44.29 11.13
N GLU A 3 -23.13 43.25 10.38
CA GLU A 3 -22.35 42.02 10.14
C GLU A 3 -20.95 42.25 9.55
N HIS A 4 -20.67 43.44 9.01
CA HIS A 4 -19.38 43.79 8.43
C HIS A 4 -18.23 43.93 9.44
N GLU A 5 -18.51 44.17 10.73
CA GLU A 5 -17.45 44.28 11.75
C GLU A 5 -16.81 42.92 12.10
N HIS A 6 -17.49 41.79 11.83
CA HIS A 6 -16.93 40.46 12.11
C HIS A 6 -15.97 39.98 11.03
N ASP A 7 -16.18 40.39 9.78
CA ASP A 7 -15.29 40.04 8.67
C ASP A 7 -13.93 40.73 8.82
N ASP A 8 -13.89 42.00 9.24
CA ASP A 8 -12.64 42.75 9.42
C ASP A 8 -11.76 42.14 10.53
N VAL A 9 -12.37 41.64 11.61
CA VAL A 9 -11.67 40.97 12.71
C VAL A 9 -11.08 39.63 12.26
N LEU A 10 -11.83 38.87 11.45
CA LEU A 10 -11.37 37.61 10.88
C LEU A 10 -10.21 37.80 9.89
N TRP A 11 -10.31 38.78 8.99
CA TRP A 11 -9.24 39.09 8.04
C TRP A 11 -8.00 39.61 8.73
N SER A 12 -8.14 40.47 9.74
CA SER A 12 -7.06 40.95 10.59
C SER A 12 -6.31 39.80 11.30
N ALA A 13 -7.05 38.84 11.85
CA ALA A 13 -6.46 37.68 12.53
C ALA A 13 -5.72 36.76 11.56
N VAL A 14 -6.28 36.52 10.36
CA VAL A 14 -5.65 35.72 9.31
C VAL A 14 -4.37 36.39 8.78
N ASP A 15 -4.39 37.71 8.60
CA ASP A 15 -3.22 38.44 8.11
C ASP A 15 -2.11 38.51 9.16
N THR A 16 -2.47 38.66 10.44
CA THR A 16 -1.51 38.58 11.57
C THR A 16 -0.88 37.19 11.64
N TYR A 17 -1.71 36.13 11.58
CA TYR A 17 -1.21 34.76 11.57
C TYR A 17 -0.26 34.51 10.41
N ARG A 18 -0.62 34.95 9.19
CA ARG A 18 0.25 34.83 8.00
C ARG A 18 1.55 35.59 8.17
N ALA A 19 1.51 36.83 8.68
CA ALA A 19 2.72 37.63 8.90
C ALA A 19 3.71 36.93 9.86
N ASP A 20 3.19 36.26 10.89
CA ASP A 20 4.01 35.54 11.88
C ASP A 20 4.51 34.18 11.38
N THR A 21 3.72 33.45 10.57
CA THR A 21 4.10 32.11 10.09
C THR A 21 4.83 32.09 8.75
N ASP A 22 4.60 33.04 7.84
CA ASP A 22 5.24 33.01 6.51
C ASP A 22 6.79 33.03 6.58
N PRO A 23 7.45 33.76 7.51
CA PRO A 23 8.91 33.71 7.68
C PRO A 23 9.43 32.36 8.20
N LEU A 24 8.60 31.63 8.96
CA LEU A 24 8.95 30.33 9.54
C LEU A 24 8.80 29.18 8.52
N ILE A 25 7.88 29.34 7.56
CA ILE A 25 7.57 28.34 6.55
C ILE A 25 8.39 28.55 5.26
N ARG A 26 8.81 29.79 4.99
CA ARG A 26 9.53 30.16 3.76
C ARG A 26 10.87 30.80 4.09
N PRO A 27 11.95 30.01 4.28
CA PRO A 27 13.29 30.56 4.30
C PRO A 27 13.56 31.31 2.97
N THR A 28 14.29 32.42 3.07
CA THR A 28 14.65 33.31 1.96
C THR A 28 15.22 32.52 0.78
N GLY A 29 14.53 32.56 -0.38
CA GLY A 29 14.93 31.90 -1.62
C GLY A 29 13.84 31.07 -2.31
N THR A 30 12.76 30.70 -1.60
CA THR A 30 11.69 29.83 -2.14
C THR A 30 10.71 30.54 -3.09
N ALA A 31 10.64 31.87 -3.06
CA ALA A 31 9.72 32.66 -3.91
C ALA A 31 9.96 32.48 -5.42
N ALA A 32 11.21 32.29 -5.85
CA ALA A 32 11.56 32.05 -7.25
C ALA A 32 11.08 30.67 -7.74
N ALA A 33 11.08 29.66 -6.87
CA ALA A 33 10.58 28.32 -7.18
C ALA A 33 9.05 28.34 -7.36
N TYR A 34 8.33 29.02 -6.48
CA TYR A 34 6.87 29.15 -6.59
C TYR A 34 6.43 29.96 -7.82
N ALA A 35 7.16 31.03 -8.17
CA ALA A 35 6.89 31.78 -9.40
C ALA A 35 7.01 30.89 -10.65
N THR A 36 8.03 30.01 -10.68
CA THR A 36 8.27 29.07 -11.78
C THR A 36 7.16 28.01 -11.88
N VAL A 37 6.70 27.46 -10.75
CA VAL A 37 5.61 26.47 -10.72
C VAL A 37 4.28 27.11 -11.16
N ARG A 38 3.98 28.33 -10.68
CA ARG A 38 2.73 29.04 -11.02
C ARG A 38 2.69 29.42 -12.51
N HIS A 39 3.84 29.75 -13.10
CA HIS A 39 3.96 30.00 -14.54
C HIS A 39 3.68 28.75 -15.38
N ARG A 40 4.25 27.59 -15.01
CA ARG A 40 3.97 26.31 -15.70
C ARG A 40 2.50 25.89 -15.58
N LYS A 41 1.85 26.15 -14.45
CA LYS A 41 0.43 25.83 -14.24
C LYS A 41 -0.49 26.67 -15.13
N ARG A 42 -0.17 27.96 -15.33
CA ARG A 42 -0.93 28.85 -16.23
C ARG A 42 -0.80 28.47 -17.71
N LEU A 43 0.36 27.94 -18.12
CA LEU A 43 0.57 27.48 -19.50
C LEU A 43 -0.18 26.17 -19.82
N ARG A 44 -0.50 25.35 -18.81
CA ARG A 44 -1.24 24.09 -19.00
C ARG A 44 -2.76 24.28 -19.09
N SER A 45 -3.32 25.33 -18.48
CA SER A 45 -4.76 25.55 -18.45
C SER A 45 -5.35 26.13 -19.74
N THR A 46 -4.54 26.53 -20.71
CA THR A 46 -5.02 27.13 -21.98
C THR A 46 -5.09 26.16 -23.16
N GLY A 47 -4.76 24.87 -22.98
CA GLY A 47 -4.54 23.93 -24.08
C GLY A 47 -5.63 22.88 -24.36
N VAL A 48 -6.70 22.78 -23.59
CA VAL A 48 -7.70 21.69 -23.75
C VAL A 48 -9.07 22.24 -24.11
N ALA A 49 -9.25 22.56 -25.39
CA ALA A 49 -10.55 22.77 -25.99
C ALA A 49 -10.50 22.41 -27.49
N ALA A 50 -10.41 21.11 -27.81
CA ALA A 50 -10.88 20.59 -29.10
C ALA A 50 -10.93 19.06 -29.10
N SER A 51 -12.04 18.52 -29.59
CA SER A 51 -12.22 17.19 -30.21
C SER A 51 -12.74 16.05 -29.31
N ALA A 52 -14.04 16.07 -29.06
CA ALA A 52 -14.82 14.85 -28.88
C ALA A 52 -15.88 14.81 -29.98
N LEU A 53 -15.79 13.84 -30.92
CA LEU A 53 -16.91 13.36 -31.75
C LEU A 53 -16.45 12.18 -32.63
N VAL A 54 -17.33 11.17 -32.73
CA VAL A 54 -17.36 10.01 -33.67
C VAL A 54 -16.44 8.84 -33.24
N ALA A 55 -16.88 7.58 -33.05
CA ALA A 55 -17.85 6.79 -33.80
C ALA A 55 -18.53 5.69 -32.97
N VAL A 56 -19.83 5.52 -33.19
CA VAL A 56 -20.59 4.27 -33.03
C VAL A 56 -20.64 3.60 -34.41
N LEU A 57 -20.48 2.27 -34.49
CA LEU A 57 -21.30 1.32 -35.28
C LEU A 57 -20.54 0.04 -35.72
N ALA A 58 -21.24 -1.09 -35.52
CA ALA A 58 -21.42 -2.24 -36.43
C ALA A 58 -20.79 -3.63 -36.12
N GLY A 59 -21.70 -4.62 -35.98
CA GLY A 59 -21.58 -6.05 -36.37
C GLY A 59 -20.80 -6.97 -35.42
N GLY A 60 -21.25 -8.14 -34.96
CA GLY A 60 -22.25 -9.09 -35.44
C GLY A 60 -21.57 -10.37 -35.96
N VAL A 61 -21.86 -11.54 -35.34
CA VAL A 61 -21.95 -12.93 -35.88
C VAL A 61 -21.57 -13.98 -34.82
N ALA A 62 -22.40 -15.03 -34.76
CA ALA A 62 -22.40 -16.17 -33.82
C ALA A 62 -21.46 -17.33 -34.24
N ILE A 63 -21.61 -18.49 -33.53
CA ILE A 63 -21.12 -19.88 -33.77
C ILE A 63 -20.11 -20.31 -32.68
N SER A 64 -20.18 -21.46 -31.99
CA SER A 64 -21.16 -22.55 -31.84
C SER A 64 -20.76 -23.43 -30.65
N ALA A 65 -21.72 -24.16 -30.10
CA ALA A 65 -21.53 -25.25 -29.14
C ALA A 65 -20.92 -26.50 -29.81
N LEU A 66 -20.06 -27.23 -29.09
CA LEU A 66 -19.80 -28.66 -29.30
C LEU A 66 -19.34 -29.26 -27.97
N GLY A 67 -20.13 -30.22 -27.49
CA GLY A 67 -19.80 -31.05 -26.35
C GLY A 67 -18.77 -32.13 -26.71
N GLY A 68 -18.06 -32.60 -25.69
CA GLY A 68 -17.20 -33.78 -25.75
C GLY A 68 -17.09 -34.38 -24.35
N SER A 69 -17.59 -35.60 -24.21
CA SER A 69 -17.52 -36.39 -22.98
C SER A 69 -16.25 -37.25 -22.97
N GLY A 70 -15.57 -37.27 -21.82
CA GLY A 70 -14.66 -38.35 -21.38
C GLY A 70 -13.23 -37.90 -21.02
N PRO A 71 -12.42 -38.71 -20.31
CA PRO A 71 -12.72 -39.84 -19.44
C PRO A 71 -12.29 -39.60 -17.96
N THR A 72 -12.68 -40.55 -17.12
CA THR A 72 -12.55 -40.66 -15.65
C THR A 72 -11.12 -40.44 -15.09
N PRO A 73 -10.95 -39.78 -13.92
CA PRO A 73 -9.66 -39.71 -13.22
C PRO A 73 -9.30 -41.03 -12.52
N PRO A 74 -8.01 -41.44 -12.47
CA PRO A 74 -7.56 -42.53 -11.61
C PRO A 74 -7.56 -42.13 -10.12
N SER A 75 -7.90 -43.11 -9.30
CA SER A 75 -7.91 -43.10 -7.84
C SER A 75 -6.52 -42.81 -7.22
N PRO A 76 -6.39 -41.90 -6.24
CA PRO A 76 -5.14 -41.76 -5.49
C PRO A 76 -5.01 -42.89 -4.45
N GLY A 77 -3.93 -43.65 -4.54
CA GLY A 77 -3.49 -44.54 -3.47
C GLY A 77 -3.09 -43.75 -2.23
N GLY A 78 -3.58 -44.18 -1.07
CA GLY A 78 -3.21 -43.61 0.22
C GLY A 78 -1.73 -43.78 0.49
N SER A 79 -1.02 -42.65 0.52
CA SER A 79 0.32 -42.56 1.11
C SER A 79 0.16 -41.90 2.47
N THR A 80 0.50 -42.63 3.52
CA THR A 80 0.61 -42.14 4.90
C THR A 80 1.70 -41.06 4.95
N SER A 81 1.27 -39.80 5.02
CA SER A 81 2.15 -38.65 5.27
C SER A 81 2.57 -38.64 6.74
N ALA A 82 3.88 -38.64 6.99
CA ALA A 82 4.45 -38.43 8.31
C ALA A 82 4.16 -36.99 8.80
N PRO A 83 4.06 -36.76 10.11
CA PRO A 83 3.80 -35.43 10.67
C PRO A 83 4.91 -34.43 10.27
N PRO A 84 4.57 -33.16 9.97
CA PRO A 84 5.57 -32.16 9.61
C PRO A 84 6.48 -31.87 10.80
N ALA A 85 7.78 -31.99 10.57
CA ALA A 85 8.80 -31.55 11.51
C ALA A 85 8.70 -30.03 11.70
N ALA A 86 8.74 -29.59 12.96
CA ALA A 86 8.71 -28.18 13.34
C ALA A 86 9.79 -27.39 12.60
N SER A 87 9.37 -26.39 11.83
CA SER A 87 10.26 -25.44 11.15
C SER A 87 11.00 -24.61 12.21
N PRO A 88 12.34 -24.51 12.19
CA PRO A 88 13.07 -23.71 13.15
C PRO A 88 12.77 -22.23 12.93
N SER A 89 12.27 -21.59 13.98
CA SER A 89 12.05 -20.15 14.06
C SER A 89 13.38 -19.43 13.79
N ARG A 90 13.51 -18.77 12.64
CA ARG A 90 14.70 -17.95 12.32
C ARG A 90 14.60 -16.63 13.08
N THR A 91 15.58 -16.42 13.94
CA THR A 91 15.87 -15.14 14.61
C THR A 91 15.92 -13.99 13.59
N PRO A 92 15.34 -12.81 13.87
CA PRO A 92 15.39 -11.69 12.94
C PRO A 92 16.84 -11.21 12.76
N SER A 93 17.39 -11.41 11.55
CA SER A 93 18.66 -10.84 11.14
C SER A 93 18.49 -9.33 10.91
N PRO A 94 19.43 -8.46 11.33
CA PRO A 94 19.34 -7.02 11.11
C PRO A 94 19.31 -6.72 9.61
N VAL A 95 18.34 -5.90 9.19
CA VAL A 95 18.10 -5.58 7.77
C VAL A 95 18.87 -4.31 7.42
N PRO A 96 19.86 -4.35 6.50
CA PRO A 96 20.37 -3.15 5.88
C PRO A 96 19.26 -2.56 5.00
N VAL A 97 18.78 -1.37 5.33
CA VAL A 97 17.80 -0.64 4.52
C VAL A 97 18.57 0.27 3.57
N ALA A 98 18.68 -0.11 2.30
CA ALA A 98 19.20 0.78 1.27
C ALA A 98 18.07 1.66 0.73
N THR A 99 17.94 2.87 1.25
CA THR A 99 17.16 3.94 0.61
C THR A 99 18.11 5.10 0.38
N GLY A 100 18.49 5.34 -0.90
CA GLY A 100 19.39 6.44 -1.29
C GLY A 100 20.90 6.13 -1.37
N GLY A 101 21.29 4.90 -1.74
CA GLY A 101 22.69 4.47 -1.86
C GLY A 101 23.32 4.68 -3.26
N SER A 102 24.60 4.31 -3.39
CA SER A 102 25.30 4.15 -4.67
C SER A 102 24.45 3.31 -5.63
N LEU A 103 24.27 3.74 -6.87
CA LEU A 103 23.55 2.93 -7.88
C LEU A 103 24.43 1.85 -8.52
N HIS A 104 25.57 1.52 -7.91
CA HIS A 104 26.46 0.43 -8.32
C HIS A 104 26.86 0.44 -9.81
N GLY A 105 27.01 1.65 -10.37
CA GLY A 105 27.34 1.87 -11.79
C GLY A 105 26.15 1.85 -12.75
N LEU A 106 24.94 1.55 -12.27
CA LEU A 106 23.73 1.51 -13.09
C LEU A 106 23.25 2.91 -13.53
N ALA A 107 23.64 3.97 -12.79
CA ALA A 107 23.16 5.34 -13.02
C ALA A 107 23.43 5.87 -14.44
N GLY A 108 24.52 5.44 -15.07
CA GLY A 108 24.93 5.87 -16.41
C GLY A 108 24.93 4.74 -17.44
N ALA A 109 24.37 3.58 -17.10
CA ALA A 109 24.45 2.37 -17.92
C ALA A 109 23.36 2.32 -19.00
N VAL A 110 23.58 1.49 -20.01
CA VAL A 110 22.50 0.97 -20.87
C VAL A 110 22.06 -0.36 -20.30
N LEU A 111 20.81 -0.45 -19.87
CA LEU A 111 20.22 -1.64 -19.24
C LEU A 111 19.17 -2.25 -20.16
N ASP A 112 19.19 -3.57 -20.35
CA ASP A 112 18.16 -4.28 -21.10
C ASP A 112 16.95 -4.58 -20.20
N LEU A 113 15.92 -3.73 -20.24
CA LEU A 113 14.79 -3.81 -19.31
C LEU A 113 13.77 -4.87 -19.75
N PRO A 114 13.40 -5.83 -18.88
CA PRO A 114 12.35 -6.79 -19.21
C PRO A 114 10.99 -6.14 -19.42
N THR A 115 10.20 -6.69 -20.33
CA THR A 115 8.79 -6.29 -20.51
C THR A 115 8.02 -6.43 -19.21
N ARG A 116 7.31 -5.37 -18.83
CA ARG A 116 6.45 -5.36 -17.65
C ARG A 116 5.18 -6.17 -17.90
N LYS A 117 4.69 -6.87 -16.87
CA LYS A 117 3.39 -7.58 -16.93
C LYS A 117 2.23 -6.60 -17.17
N VAL A 118 2.31 -5.42 -16.59
CA VAL A 118 1.39 -4.31 -16.87
C VAL A 118 1.80 -3.70 -18.20
N LEU A 119 1.00 -3.94 -19.24
CA LEU A 119 1.23 -3.37 -20.57
C LEU A 119 0.90 -1.88 -20.56
N ASP A 120 1.89 -1.05 -20.27
CA ASP A 120 1.84 0.38 -20.51
C ASP A 120 2.82 0.74 -21.64
N LYS A 121 2.30 1.36 -22.70
CA LYS A 121 3.09 1.72 -23.88
C LYS A 121 4.16 2.78 -23.59
N ASN A 122 4.07 3.48 -22.47
CA ASN A 122 4.99 4.54 -22.07
C ASN A 122 6.13 4.02 -21.18
N CYS A 123 6.10 2.75 -20.77
CA CYS A 123 7.21 2.13 -20.06
C CYS A 123 8.12 1.38 -21.05
N PRO A 124 9.41 1.77 -21.16
CA PRO A 124 10.32 1.13 -22.09
C PRO A 124 10.59 -0.32 -21.67
N ALA A 125 10.79 -1.15 -22.68
CA ALA A 125 11.36 -2.49 -22.58
C ALA A 125 12.51 -2.58 -23.61
N GLY A 126 13.46 -3.46 -23.34
CA GLY A 126 14.69 -3.56 -24.12
C GLY A 126 15.79 -2.58 -23.66
N PRO A 127 16.80 -2.36 -24.52
CA PRO A 127 17.94 -1.48 -24.20
C PRO A 127 17.50 -0.05 -23.87
N THR A 128 17.79 0.38 -22.64
CA THR A 128 17.38 1.67 -22.08
C THR A 128 18.60 2.39 -21.50
N SER A 129 18.92 3.57 -22.04
CA SER A 129 20.05 4.38 -21.56
C SER A 129 19.64 5.23 -20.35
N PHE A 130 20.32 5.00 -19.23
CA PHE A 130 20.19 5.81 -18.03
C PHE A 130 21.27 6.89 -17.98
N ARG A 131 20.91 8.07 -17.46
CA ARG A 131 21.82 9.16 -17.10
C ARG A 131 21.43 9.67 -15.72
N ASP A 132 22.37 9.67 -14.79
CA ASP A 132 22.14 9.99 -13.38
C ASP A 132 20.95 9.22 -12.77
N GLY A 133 20.82 7.94 -13.14
CA GLY A 133 19.76 7.06 -12.67
C GLY A 133 18.40 7.27 -13.34
N LYS A 134 18.32 8.05 -14.43
CA LYS A 134 17.05 8.35 -15.13
C LYS A 134 17.10 8.02 -16.62
N ALA A 135 15.98 7.58 -17.17
CA ALA A 135 15.76 7.41 -18.60
C ALA A 135 14.48 8.17 -19.02
N GLY A 136 14.66 9.29 -19.73
CA GLY A 136 13.55 10.20 -20.01
C GLY A 136 13.02 10.90 -18.75
N THR A 137 11.72 11.22 -18.73
CA THR A 137 11.05 11.88 -17.61
C THR A 137 10.38 10.91 -16.64
N ASP A 138 10.09 9.69 -17.12
CA ASP A 138 9.12 8.82 -16.48
C ASP A 138 9.79 7.57 -15.88
N VAL A 139 11.05 7.29 -16.20
CA VAL A 139 11.77 6.11 -15.72
C VAL A 139 12.97 6.50 -14.88
N TRP A 140 13.10 5.90 -13.71
CA TRP A 140 14.26 6.09 -12.84
C TRP A 140 14.57 4.86 -12.00
N ILE A 141 15.84 4.76 -11.60
CA ILE A 141 16.34 3.80 -10.62
C ILE A 141 16.17 4.45 -9.25
N ASP A 142 15.35 3.85 -8.40
CA ASP A 142 15.07 4.34 -7.05
C ASP A 142 16.16 3.93 -6.06
N SER A 143 16.52 2.65 -6.11
CA SER A 143 17.51 2.03 -5.24
C SER A 143 18.17 0.85 -5.95
N ALA A 144 19.39 0.54 -5.53
CA ALA A 144 20.12 -0.64 -5.96
C ALA A 144 20.88 -1.24 -4.78
N VAL A 145 21.08 -2.55 -4.85
CA VAL A 145 21.91 -3.33 -3.92
C VAL A 145 22.85 -4.22 -4.74
N GLU A 146 23.90 -4.70 -4.09
CA GLU A 146 24.88 -5.61 -4.67
C GLU A 146 24.97 -6.88 -3.84
N THR A 147 24.88 -8.05 -4.47
CA THR A 147 24.94 -9.37 -3.82
C THR A 147 25.30 -10.47 -4.82
N ASP A 148 25.88 -11.57 -4.34
CA ASP A 148 26.24 -12.75 -5.14
C ASP A 148 25.00 -13.65 -5.28
N LEU A 149 24.28 -13.49 -6.40
CA LEU A 149 22.95 -14.08 -6.59
C LEU A 149 22.99 -15.56 -6.95
N ASP A 150 24.06 -16.03 -7.58
CA ASP A 150 24.21 -17.42 -8.02
C ASP A 150 25.39 -18.17 -7.39
N ALA A 151 25.99 -17.57 -6.35
CA ALA A 151 27.07 -18.14 -5.55
C ALA A 151 28.34 -18.44 -6.38
N ASP A 152 28.59 -17.63 -7.42
CA ASP A 152 29.80 -17.75 -8.26
C ASP A 152 30.98 -16.90 -7.72
N GLY A 153 30.76 -16.17 -6.63
CA GLY A 153 31.74 -15.29 -5.99
C GLY A 153 31.85 -13.91 -6.63
N ARG A 154 31.06 -13.61 -7.66
CA ARG A 154 30.94 -12.30 -8.28
C ARG A 154 29.66 -11.65 -7.77
N MET A 155 29.68 -10.32 -7.69
CA MET A 155 28.53 -9.59 -7.21
C MET A 155 27.67 -9.09 -8.38
N GLU A 156 26.39 -9.42 -8.34
CA GLU A 156 25.34 -8.87 -9.19
C GLU A 156 24.72 -7.62 -8.59
N GLN A 157 24.14 -6.79 -9.45
CA GLN A 157 23.43 -5.58 -9.06
C GLN A 157 21.93 -5.83 -9.19
N VAL A 158 21.17 -5.55 -8.15
CA VAL A 158 19.70 -5.63 -8.16
C VAL A 158 19.15 -4.23 -7.95
N ALA A 159 18.24 -3.82 -8.83
CA ALA A 159 17.73 -2.46 -8.82
C ALA A 159 16.20 -2.43 -8.80
N LEU A 160 15.64 -1.51 -8.02
CA LEU A 160 14.25 -1.10 -8.08
C LEU A 160 14.09 0.02 -9.10
N ILE A 161 13.39 -0.26 -10.19
CA ILE A 161 13.18 0.65 -11.31
C ILE A 161 11.70 1.02 -11.38
N TYR A 162 11.41 2.31 -11.23
CA TYR A 162 10.07 2.84 -11.45
C TYR A 162 9.90 3.33 -12.88
N CYS A 163 8.69 3.16 -13.39
CA CYS A 163 8.18 3.82 -14.58
C CYS A 163 6.86 4.50 -14.22
N ARG A 164 6.70 5.79 -14.51
CA ARG A 164 5.51 6.57 -14.16
C ARG A 164 4.81 7.09 -15.42
N PRO A 165 3.98 6.25 -16.07
CA PRO A 165 3.19 6.67 -17.22
C PRO A 165 1.98 7.55 -16.83
N GLY A 166 1.63 7.58 -15.54
CA GLY A 166 0.52 8.36 -14.98
C GLY A 166 0.82 8.79 -13.55
N GLU A 167 -0.18 8.76 -12.68
CA GLU A 167 0.00 9.12 -11.27
C GLU A 167 0.79 8.05 -10.49
N ILE A 168 0.49 6.78 -10.80
CA ILE A 168 1.00 5.61 -10.10
C ILE A 168 2.30 5.14 -10.73
N PRO A 169 3.44 5.12 -10.01
CA PRO A 169 4.66 4.54 -10.53
C PRO A 169 4.59 3.01 -10.51
N LEU A 170 4.80 2.39 -11.67
CA LEU A 170 4.95 0.96 -11.83
C LEU A 170 6.36 0.56 -11.40
N GLY A 171 6.49 -0.18 -10.29
CA GLY A 171 7.78 -0.69 -9.80
C GLY A 171 8.15 -2.03 -10.45
N GLN A 172 9.44 -2.23 -10.73
CA GLN A 172 10.00 -3.50 -11.17
C GLN A 172 11.39 -3.67 -10.54
N VAL A 173 11.63 -4.78 -9.86
CA VAL A 173 12.95 -5.15 -9.34
C VAL A 173 13.62 -6.08 -10.36
N VAL A 174 14.78 -5.69 -10.86
CA VAL A 174 15.52 -6.40 -11.89
C VAL A 174 16.94 -6.67 -11.42
N ALA A 175 17.43 -7.87 -11.68
CA ALA A 175 18.81 -8.26 -11.41
C ALA A 175 19.67 -8.18 -12.67
N PHE A 176 20.90 -7.70 -12.50
CA PHE A 176 21.88 -7.47 -13.55
C PHE A 176 23.22 -8.08 -13.14
N ARG A 177 23.92 -8.66 -14.10
CA ARG A 177 25.30 -9.10 -13.99
C ARG A 177 26.21 -8.16 -14.76
N ARG A 178 27.35 -7.80 -14.17
CA ARG A 178 28.37 -7.05 -14.90
C ARG A 178 28.95 -7.88 -16.06
N ASP A 179 28.90 -7.32 -17.26
CA ASP A 179 29.45 -7.89 -18.49
C ASP A 179 30.39 -6.88 -19.16
N GLY A 180 31.68 -7.02 -18.91
CA GLY A 180 32.69 -6.02 -19.27
C GLY A 180 32.43 -4.66 -18.61
N GLU A 181 32.31 -3.62 -19.44
CA GLU A 181 31.92 -2.27 -19.00
C GLU A 181 30.39 -2.10 -18.81
N GLY A 182 29.60 -3.06 -19.30
CA GLY A 182 28.14 -3.02 -19.29
C GLY A 182 27.51 -3.97 -18.28
N PHE A 183 26.21 -4.20 -18.48
CA PHE A 183 25.39 -5.07 -17.65
C PHE A 183 24.51 -5.96 -18.52
N ALA A 184 24.49 -7.25 -18.21
CA ALA A 184 23.57 -8.23 -18.77
C ALA A 184 22.41 -8.45 -17.79
N THR A 185 21.18 -8.49 -18.29
CA THR A 185 20.00 -8.72 -17.45
C THR A 185 19.87 -10.20 -17.11
N LEU A 186 19.79 -10.52 -15.82
CA LEU A 186 19.55 -11.88 -15.34
C LEU A 186 18.06 -12.21 -15.30
N GLY A 187 17.24 -11.24 -14.89
CA GLY A 187 15.78 -11.42 -14.88
C GLY A 187 15.06 -10.49 -13.92
N VAL A 188 13.72 -10.59 -13.94
CA VAL A 188 12.84 -9.90 -13.00
C VAL A 188 12.80 -10.66 -11.68
N VAL A 189 13.04 -9.97 -10.57
CA VAL A 189 12.90 -10.52 -9.22
C VAL A 189 11.44 -10.49 -8.80
N VAL A 190 10.82 -9.31 -8.90
CA VAL A 190 9.40 -9.06 -8.63
C VAL A 190 9.00 -7.78 -9.34
N GLN A 191 7.73 -7.65 -9.69
CA GLN A 191 7.22 -6.44 -10.33
C GLN A 191 5.79 -6.17 -9.88
N VAL A 192 5.37 -4.91 -10.03
CA VAL A 192 3.96 -4.56 -9.95
C VAL A 192 3.19 -5.36 -11.00
N GLU A 193 2.11 -5.96 -10.56
CA GLU A 193 1.15 -6.68 -11.38
C GLU A 193 -0.11 -5.83 -11.49
N THR A 194 -0.78 -5.87 -12.64
CA THR A 194 -1.99 -5.07 -12.83
C THR A 194 -3.00 -5.57 -11.82
N PRO A 195 -3.70 -4.68 -11.09
CA PRO A 195 -5.00 -5.07 -10.59
C PRO A 195 -5.82 -5.34 -11.85
N LEU A 196 -6.01 -6.63 -12.16
CA LEU A 196 -7.16 -7.03 -12.94
C LEU A 196 -8.36 -6.31 -12.29
N ALA A 197 -9.40 -5.95 -13.04
CA ALA A 197 -10.61 -5.31 -12.52
C ALA A 197 -11.39 -6.18 -11.48
N LEU A 198 -10.71 -7.14 -10.86
CA LEU A 198 -11.15 -8.07 -9.87
C LEU A 198 -10.87 -7.49 -8.48
N PRO A 199 -11.77 -7.73 -7.52
CA PRO A 199 -11.56 -7.38 -6.11
C PRO A 199 -10.26 -7.98 -5.54
N PRO A 200 -9.63 -7.36 -4.53
CA PRO A 200 -8.43 -7.87 -3.86
C PRO A 200 -8.58 -9.32 -3.35
N GLN A 201 -9.79 -9.73 -2.97
CA GLN A 201 -10.07 -11.10 -2.52
C GLN A 201 -9.85 -12.15 -3.61
N GLN A 202 -9.93 -11.76 -4.89
CA GLN A 202 -9.67 -12.64 -6.03
C GLN A 202 -8.20 -12.65 -6.45
N THR A 203 -7.41 -11.72 -5.93
CA THR A 203 -5.99 -11.54 -6.27
C THR A 203 -5.13 -11.36 -5.00
N PRO A 204 -5.26 -12.25 -3.99
CA PRO A 204 -4.72 -12.02 -2.66
C PRO A 204 -3.19 -11.90 -2.63
N GLY A 205 -2.47 -12.36 -3.67
CA GLY A 205 -1.01 -12.26 -3.79
C GLY A 205 -0.50 -11.12 -4.67
N THR A 206 -1.38 -10.37 -5.34
CA THR A 206 -1.02 -9.37 -6.35
C THR A 206 -0.24 -8.22 -5.73
N VAL A 207 0.94 -7.98 -6.30
CA VAL A 207 1.82 -6.89 -5.90
C VAL A 207 1.39 -5.64 -6.66
N GLU A 208 0.77 -4.69 -5.97
CA GLU A 208 0.36 -3.41 -6.54
C GLU A 208 1.43 -2.32 -6.35
N ARG A 209 2.32 -2.52 -5.37
CA ARG A 209 3.40 -1.58 -5.06
C ARG A 209 4.67 -2.30 -4.63
N ILE A 210 5.79 -1.69 -4.92
CA ILE A 210 7.10 -2.04 -4.36
C ILE A 210 7.66 -0.76 -3.75
N THR A 211 8.21 -0.81 -2.53
CA THR A 211 8.66 0.39 -1.80
C THR A 211 10.10 0.33 -1.34
N LYS A 212 10.64 -0.87 -1.08
CA LYS A 212 12.02 -1.03 -0.62
C LYS A 212 12.66 -2.27 -1.20
N LEU A 213 13.97 -2.21 -1.31
CA LEU A 213 14.85 -3.28 -1.75
C LEU A 213 15.98 -3.43 -0.74
N ALA A 214 16.29 -4.68 -0.40
CA ALA A 214 17.44 -5.05 0.39
C ALA A 214 18.06 -6.33 -0.18
N GLY A 215 19.38 -6.46 -0.05
CA GLY A 215 20.12 -7.68 -0.37
C GLY A 215 21.03 -8.02 0.81
N ASP A 216 21.31 -9.30 1.01
CA ASP A 216 22.32 -9.76 1.96
C ASP A 216 23.47 -10.49 1.26
N SER A 217 24.50 -10.89 2.00
CA SER A 217 25.67 -11.59 1.43
C SER A 217 25.40 -13.05 1.05
N SER A 218 24.16 -13.56 1.17
CA SER A 218 23.78 -14.94 0.88
C SER A 218 23.08 -15.11 -0.47
N GLY A 219 23.05 -14.05 -1.29
CA GLY A 219 22.29 -14.02 -2.54
C GLY A 219 20.79 -13.89 -2.37
N GLU A 220 20.29 -13.64 -1.15
CA GLU A 220 18.87 -13.40 -0.92
C GLU A 220 18.53 -11.93 -1.15
N ILE A 221 17.50 -11.71 -1.98
CA ILE A 221 16.90 -10.40 -2.21
C ILE A 221 15.62 -10.28 -1.43
N ARG A 222 15.49 -9.23 -0.64
CA ARG A 222 14.28 -8.89 0.08
C ARG A 222 13.64 -7.67 -0.55
N VAL A 223 12.34 -7.75 -0.79
CA VAL A 223 11.56 -6.66 -1.39
C VAL A 223 10.35 -6.39 -0.52
N GLU A 224 10.15 -5.13 -0.14
CA GLU A 224 8.92 -4.67 0.51
C GLU A 224 7.88 -4.42 -0.57
N VAL A 225 6.85 -5.27 -0.60
CA VAL A 225 5.75 -5.24 -1.58
C VAL A 225 4.45 -4.84 -0.89
N GLY A 226 3.52 -4.24 -1.61
CA GLY A 226 2.19 -3.90 -1.10
C GLY A 226 1.04 -4.16 -2.07
N ASN A 227 -0.19 -4.23 -1.54
CA ASN A 227 -1.40 -4.68 -2.25
C ASN A 227 -2.47 -3.61 -2.48
N LEU A 228 -2.19 -2.37 -2.13
CA LEU A 228 -3.14 -1.26 -2.23
C LEU A 228 -2.36 0.03 -2.37
N GLU A 229 -2.77 0.85 -3.33
CA GLU A 229 -2.16 2.14 -3.54
C GLU A 229 -2.63 3.16 -2.47
N THR A 230 -1.76 3.49 -1.52
CA THR A 230 -2.02 4.47 -0.46
C THR A 230 -1.95 5.93 -0.90
N THR A 231 -1.75 6.22 -2.19
CA THR A 231 -1.24 7.53 -2.63
C THR A 231 -2.28 8.62 -2.91
N TYR A 232 -3.57 8.38 -2.68
CA TYR A 232 -4.52 9.50 -2.60
C TYR A 232 -4.31 10.27 -1.29
N SER A 233 -3.34 11.17 -1.35
CA SER A 233 -3.02 12.16 -0.32
C SER A 233 -3.92 13.40 -0.40
N ASP A 234 -4.77 13.51 -1.42
CA ASP A 234 -5.76 14.58 -1.60
C ASP A 234 -7.20 14.17 -1.24
N LEU A 235 -7.46 12.87 -1.02
CA LEU A 235 -8.68 12.35 -0.40
C LEU A 235 -8.34 11.63 0.90
N SER A 236 -8.10 12.42 1.94
CA SER A 236 -8.66 12.21 3.29
C SER A 236 -9.03 10.74 3.64
N GLY A 237 -8.03 9.93 4.04
CA GLY A 237 -8.18 8.97 5.15
C GLY A 237 -8.63 7.52 4.89
N GLY A 238 -8.52 6.98 3.68
CA GLY A 238 -8.79 5.56 3.35
C GLY A 238 -7.58 4.62 3.49
N PRO A 239 -7.76 3.28 3.45
CA PRO A 239 -6.93 2.29 4.14
C PRO A 239 -5.47 2.23 3.69
N ILE A 240 -4.59 2.21 4.69
CA ILE A 240 -3.15 1.99 4.61
C ILE A 240 -2.90 0.62 3.95
N GLY A 241 -2.50 0.59 2.69
CA GLY A 241 -2.10 -0.65 2.00
C GLY A 241 -1.19 -1.52 2.85
N LEU A 242 -1.33 -2.84 2.70
CA LEU A 242 -0.48 -3.78 3.41
C LEU A 242 0.88 -3.77 2.75
N TYR A 243 1.93 -3.73 3.57
CA TYR A 243 3.29 -3.89 3.09
C TYR A 243 3.91 -5.05 3.82
N GLN A 244 4.55 -5.96 3.08
CA GLN A 244 5.25 -7.10 3.63
C GLN A 244 6.57 -7.31 2.90
N TRP A 245 7.56 -7.82 3.62
CA TRP A 245 8.81 -8.26 3.02
C TRP A 245 8.64 -9.66 2.40
N ARG A 246 8.97 -9.78 1.12
CA ARG A 246 9.15 -11.07 0.44
C ARG A 246 10.62 -11.29 0.13
N SER A 247 11.11 -12.51 0.37
CA SER A 247 12.47 -12.92 0.02
C SER A 247 12.45 -13.67 -1.30
N TYR A 248 13.48 -13.46 -2.12
CA TYR A 248 13.65 -14.07 -3.43
C TYR A 248 15.08 -14.60 -3.56
N ARG A 249 15.22 -15.74 -4.24
CA ARG A 249 16.52 -16.31 -4.62
C ARG A 249 16.53 -16.72 -6.08
N TRP A 250 17.71 -16.64 -6.69
CA TRP A 250 17.95 -17.24 -7.99
C TRP A 250 17.93 -18.76 -7.88
N ASN A 251 17.19 -19.43 -8.77
CA ASN A 251 17.10 -20.89 -8.79
C ASN A 251 17.90 -21.54 -9.93
N GLY A 252 18.77 -20.77 -10.59
CA GLY A 252 19.50 -21.18 -11.81
C GLY A 252 18.85 -20.72 -13.12
N SER A 253 17.58 -20.31 -13.10
CA SER A 253 16.84 -19.90 -14.31
C SER A 253 15.97 -18.67 -14.15
N ALA A 254 15.43 -18.45 -12.96
CA ALA A 254 14.59 -17.31 -12.60
C ALA A 254 14.68 -17.03 -11.10
N PHE A 255 14.15 -15.88 -10.68
CA PHE A 255 13.94 -15.61 -9.27
C PHE A 255 12.65 -16.27 -8.79
N ALA A 256 12.76 -17.02 -7.70
CA ALA A 256 11.63 -17.60 -7.00
C ALA A 256 11.53 -17.02 -5.59
N GLN A 257 10.30 -16.82 -5.12
CA GLN A 257 10.09 -16.42 -3.73
C GLN A 257 10.58 -17.54 -2.80
N SER A 258 11.53 -17.22 -1.92
CA SER A 258 12.15 -18.13 -0.96
C SER A 258 11.65 -17.93 0.47
N GLY A 259 10.95 -16.82 0.74
CA GLY A 259 10.47 -16.49 2.08
C GLY A 259 9.49 -15.32 2.09
N GLY A 260 8.89 -15.08 3.26
CA GLY A 260 7.74 -14.18 3.42
C GLY A 260 6.45 -14.79 2.86
N SER A 261 5.31 -14.18 3.16
CA SER A 261 4.03 -14.66 2.62
C SER A 261 3.85 -14.25 1.17
N SER A 262 3.37 -15.18 0.34
CA SER A 262 2.99 -14.90 -1.06
C SER A 262 1.62 -14.24 -1.17
N SER A 263 0.89 -14.10 -0.06
CA SER A 263 -0.45 -13.52 0.03
C SER A 263 -0.48 -12.36 1.01
N PHE A 264 -1.22 -11.31 0.67
CA PHE A 264 -1.57 -10.23 1.59
C PHE A 264 -2.78 -10.58 2.46
N MET A 265 -3.53 -11.62 2.09
CA MET A 265 -4.55 -12.22 2.95
C MET A 265 -3.91 -13.30 3.84
N ALA A 266 -4.24 -13.31 5.12
CA ALA A 266 -3.90 -14.35 6.06
C ALA A 266 -4.72 -15.60 5.76
N ASP A 267 -4.12 -16.75 5.97
CA ASP A 267 -4.82 -18.02 5.91
C ASP A 267 -5.58 -18.23 7.22
N THR A 268 -6.92 -18.17 7.15
CA THR A 268 -7.80 -18.30 8.32
C THR A 268 -7.73 -19.70 8.94
N ASP A 269 -7.31 -20.72 8.18
CA ASP A 269 -7.11 -22.07 8.71
C ASP A 269 -5.83 -22.16 9.56
N VAL A 270 -4.87 -21.27 9.29
CA VAL A 270 -3.59 -21.19 10.01
C VAL A 270 -3.67 -20.24 11.21
N VAL A 271 -4.42 -19.15 11.07
CA VAL A 271 -4.63 -18.16 12.13
C VAL A 271 -6.12 -18.03 12.41
N PRO A 272 -6.71 -18.97 13.16
CA PRO A 272 -8.12 -18.89 13.48
C PRO A 272 -8.32 -17.74 14.47
N LEU A 273 -8.90 -16.65 13.98
CA LEU A 273 -9.40 -15.55 14.78
C LEU A 273 -10.89 -15.45 14.58
N ASP A 274 -11.60 -15.12 15.65
CA ASP A 274 -12.97 -14.67 15.59
C ASP A 274 -12.99 -13.16 15.85
N VAL A 275 -13.61 -12.40 14.95
CA VAL A 275 -13.72 -10.95 15.07
C VAL A 275 -15.19 -10.61 15.26
N VAL A 276 -15.50 -10.11 16.44
CA VAL A 276 -16.85 -9.71 16.80
C VAL A 276 -16.92 -8.20 16.93
N LEU A 277 -17.80 -7.59 16.13
CA LEU A 277 -18.14 -6.17 16.23
C LEU A 277 -19.36 -6.02 17.14
N SER A 278 -19.29 -5.14 18.13
CA SER A 278 -20.47 -4.74 18.87
C SER A 278 -21.36 -3.85 18.02
N SER A 279 -22.67 -3.86 18.29
CA SER A 279 -23.54 -2.79 17.84
C SER A 279 -22.97 -1.44 18.28
N PRO A 280 -22.96 -0.41 17.42
CA PRO A 280 -22.47 0.90 17.80
C PRO A 280 -23.35 1.51 18.88
N ASP A 281 -22.73 2.14 19.87
CA ASP A 281 -23.44 2.95 20.87
C ASP A 281 -23.35 4.43 20.49
N LEU A 282 -24.49 5.13 20.53
CA LEU A 282 -24.61 6.52 20.10
C LEU A 282 -24.90 7.38 21.33
N SER A 283 -24.07 8.39 21.56
CA SER A 283 -24.24 9.35 22.65
C SER A 283 -24.06 10.78 22.17
N PRO A 284 -24.61 11.79 22.86
CA PRO A 284 -24.37 13.19 22.52
C PRO A 284 -22.89 13.56 22.73
N ALA A 285 -22.27 14.23 21.76
CA ALA A 285 -20.92 14.77 21.89
C ALA A 285 -20.93 16.24 22.36
N PRO A 286 -19.89 16.71 23.06
CA PRO A 286 -19.69 18.13 23.31
C PRO A 286 -19.73 18.94 22.00
N GLY A 287 -20.47 20.05 22.00
CA GLY A 287 -20.67 20.87 20.79
C GLY A 287 -21.85 20.46 19.90
N GLY A 288 -22.73 19.57 20.37
CA GLY A 288 -23.99 19.24 19.69
C GLY A 288 -23.85 18.20 18.56
N GLY A 289 -22.69 17.55 18.46
CA GLY A 289 -22.48 16.39 17.59
C GLY A 289 -22.95 15.08 18.22
N THR A 290 -22.61 13.96 17.57
CA THR A 290 -22.87 12.60 18.05
C THR A 290 -21.55 11.88 18.22
N GLN A 291 -21.32 11.25 19.37
CA GLN A 291 -20.23 10.31 19.58
C GLN A 291 -20.74 8.90 19.31
N VAL A 292 -20.02 8.16 18.47
CA VAL A 292 -20.30 6.75 18.16
C VAL A 292 -19.18 5.91 18.74
N GLU A 293 -19.52 4.93 19.56
CA GLU A 293 -18.57 3.97 20.12
C GLU A 293 -18.70 2.63 19.37
N VAL A 294 -17.57 2.11 18.91
CA VAL A 294 -17.46 0.81 18.24
C VAL A 294 -16.47 -0.04 19.01
N LYS A 295 -16.92 -1.20 19.52
CA LYS A 295 -16.05 -2.18 20.17
C LYS A 295 -15.75 -3.31 19.22
N VAL A 296 -14.47 -3.58 19.03
CA VAL A 296 -13.96 -4.72 18.27
C VAL A 296 -13.36 -5.70 19.26
N ARG A 297 -13.98 -6.88 19.36
CA ARG A 297 -13.41 -8.02 20.08
C ARG A 297 -12.70 -8.91 19.07
N VAL A 298 -11.40 -9.11 19.26
CA VAL A 298 -10.64 -10.12 18.53
C VAL A 298 -10.35 -11.27 19.48
N GLU A 299 -10.87 -12.45 19.16
CA GLU A 299 -10.68 -13.67 19.90
C GLU A 299 -9.73 -14.59 19.14
N ARG A 300 -8.63 -14.94 19.80
CA ARG A 300 -7.59 -15.76 19.20
C ARG A 300 -7.88 -17.23 19.52
N VAL A 301 -8.23 -18.02 18.51
CA VAL A 301 -8.62 -19.43 18.69
C VAL A 301 -7.39 -20.34 18.84
N ALA A 302 -6.20 -19.90 18.41
CA ALA A 302 -4.93 -20.64 18.57
C ALA A 302 -3.76 -19.71 18.92
N SER A 303 -2.68 -20.22 19.53
CA SER A 303 -1.52 -19.46 20.05
C SER A 303 -0.59 -18.82 18.99
N ALA A 304 -1.13 -18.14 17.99
CA ALA A 304 -0.33 -17.38 17.04
C ALA A 304 0.49 -16.30 17.78
N GLN A 305 1.81 -16.26 17.52
CA GLN A 305 2.76 -15.36 18.19
C GLN A 305 2.85 -13.98 17.52
N ALA A 306 2.06 -13.73 16.49
CA ALA A 306 2.05 -12.45 15.78
C ALA A 306 1.12 -11.44 16.47
N PRO A 307 1.50 -10.15 16.51
CA PRO A 307 0.61 -9.11 17.02
C PRO A 307 -0.64 -8.98 16.14
N VAL A 308 -1.77 -8.70 16.77
CA VAL A 308 -3.01 -8.36 16.07
C VAL A 308 -3.08 -6.85 15.95
N THR A 309 -3.33 -6.37 14.74
CA THR A 309 -3.54 -4.96 14.46
C THR A 309 -4.94 -4.77 13.90
N VAL A 310 -5.72 -3.88 14.49
CA VAL A 310 -7.04 -3.49 13.97
C VAL A 310 -6.93 -2.06 13.46
N LEU A 311 -7.32 -1.88 12.21
CA LEU A 311 -7.44 -0.59 11.55
C LEU A 311 -8.92 -0.31 11.30
N VAL A 312 -9.42 0.76 11.89
CA VAL A 312 -10.76 1.28 11.60
C VAL A 312 -10.61 2.46 10.65
N SER A 313 -11.30 2.43 9.51
CA SER A 313 -11.29 3.50 8.51
C SER A 313 -12.71 3.91 8.14
N VAL A 314 -12.96 5.22 8.16
CA VAL A 314 -14.22 5.86 7.73
C VAL A 314 -13.97 6.72 6.49
N ALA A 315 -13.57 6.06 5.40
CA ALA A 315 -13.04 6.69 4.20
C ALA A 315 -13.97 7.74 3.56
N ASN A 316 -15.30 7.63 3.73
CA ASN A 316 -16.28 8.45 3.03
C ASN A 316 -17.05 9.44 3.92
N ALA A 317 -16.79 9.48 5.23
CA ALA A 317 -17.54 10.32 6.16
C ALA A 317 -16.83 11.66 6.40
N SER A 318 -17.16 12.68 5.60
CA SER A 318 -16.58 14.02 5.73
C SER A 318 -16.88 14.62 7.10
N GLY A 319 -15.83 15.11 7.77
CA GLY A 319 -15.96 15.73 9.10
C GLY A 319 -16.05 14.76 10.27
N VAL A 320 -16.14 13.45 10.02
CA VAL A 320 -16.05 12.43 11.08
C VAL A 320 -14.59 12.26 11.50
N THR A 321 -14.36 12.27 12.82
CA THR A 321 -13.04 11.98 13.39
C THR A 321 -13.03 10.64 14.11
N VAL A 322 -12.06 9.77 13.84
CA VAL A 322 -11.83 8.51 14.55
C VAL A 322 -10.69 8.69 15.55
N VAL A 323 -10.91 8.28 16.81
CA VAL A 323 -9.88 8.25 17.85
C VAL A 323 -9.84 6.85 18.51
N GLY A 324 -8.64 6.39 18.85
CA GLY A 324 -8.44 5.14 19.57
C GLY A 324 -8.32 5.45 21.06
N GLU A 325 -9.18 4.81 21.87
CA GLU A 325 -9.40 5.12 23.29
C GLU A 325 -9.98 6.53 23.53
N ALA A 326 -11.01 6.64 24.37
CA ALA A 326 -11.55 7.94 24.76
C ALA A 326 -10.47 8.75 25.51
N ALA A 327 -10.32 10.03 25.16
CA ALA A 327 -9.43 10.94 25.87
C ALA A 327 -9.80 10.98 27.37
N GLY A 328 -9.00 10.30 28.21
CA GLY A 328 -9.19 10.25 29.66
C GLY A 328 -9.46 8.87 30.26
N GLU A 329 -9.62 7.81 29.47
CA GLU A 329 -9.66 6.45 30.00
C GLU A 329 -8.25 5.86 30.21
N PRO A 330 -8.03 5.00 31.23
CA PRO A 330 -6.75 4.34 31.41
C PRO A 330 -6.48 3.43 30.22
N ARG A 331 -5.34 3.62 29.55
CA ARG A 331 -4.90 2.72 28.48
C ARG A 331 -4.92 1.29 28.97
N VAL A 332 -5.53 0.39 28.20
CA VAL A 332 -5.43 -1.04 28.51
C VAL A 332 -3.96 -1.42 28.36
N ALA A 333 -3.35 -1.97 29.42
CA ALA A 333 -1.94 -2.34 29.41
C ALA A 333 -1.65 -3.26 28.21
N GLY A 334 -0.66 -2.90 27.38
CA GLY A 334 -0.29 -3.67 26.18
C GLY A 334 -1.02 -3.26 24.89
N GLN A 335 -1.79 -2.17 24.89
CA GLN A 335 -2.37 -1.61 23.67
C GLN A 335 -1.64 -0.34 23.22
N THR A 336 -1.39 -0.23 21.92
CA THR A 336 -0.84 0.99 21.32
C THR A 336 -1.66 1.40 20.10
N CYS A 337 -2.26 2.58 20.16
CA CYS A 337 -2.96 3.17 19.02
C CYS A 337 -2.10 4.26 18.39
N ALA A 338 -1.93 4.18 17.07
CA ALA A 338 -1.41 5.24 16.25
C ALA A 338 -2.61 5.95 15.59
N GLU A 339 -2.85 7.18 16.02
CA GLU A 339 -3.84 8.05 15.38
C GLU A 339 -3.35 8.46 13.99
N GLY A 340 -4.21 8.31 12.99
CA GLY A 340 -3.93 8.72 11.63
C GLY A 340 -4.34 10.16 11.34
N THR A 341 -4.47 10.46 10.05
CA THR A 341 -5.36 11.55 9.64
C THR A 341 -6.76 11.31 10.19
N ARG A 342 -7.55 12.36 10.42
CA ARG A 342 -8.87 12.36 11.11
C ARG A 342 -9.80 11.15 10.86
N GLN A 343 -9.71 10.40 9.76
CA GLN A 343 -10.66 9.33 9.41
C GLN A 343 -10.14 7.89 9.59
N TRP A 344 -8.98 7.66 10.22
CA TRP A 344 -8.59 6.30 10.59
C TRP A 344 -7.75 6.23 11.86
N VAL A 345 -7.86 5.09 12.55
CA VAL A 345 -7.04 4.75 13.72
C VAL A 345 -6.55 3.32 13.59
N ARG A 346 -5.27 3.12 13.89
CA ARG A 346 -4.66 1.80 13.94
C ARG A 346 -4.29 1.47 15.38
N CYS A 347 -4.93 0.45 15.94
CA CYS A 347 -4.59 -0.05 17.27
C CYS A 347 -3.95 -1.43 17.17
N GLN A 348 -2.88 -1.64 17.93
CA GLN A 348 -2.17 -2.91 18.04
C GLN A 348 -2.36 -3.46 19.45
N ALA A 349 -2.77 -4.73 19.52
CA ALA A 349 -2.83 -5.49 20.76
C ALA A 349 -1.62 -6.42 20.88
N ASP A 350 -1.00 -6.45 22.07
CA ASP A 350 0.16 -7.28 22.33
C ASP A 350 -0.15 -8.80 22.28
N ARG A 351 0.90 -9.59 22.12
CA ARG A 351 0.89 -11.02 21.78
C ARG A 351 0.30 -11.92 22.86
N ASP A 352 0.30 -11.47 24.11
CA ASP A 352 0.05 -12.33 25.27
C ASP A 352 -1.43 -12.52 25.64
N HIS A 353 -2.35 -11.91 24.88
CA HIS A 353 -3.77 -11.98 25.20
C HIS A 353 -4.53 -12.92 24.25
N ALA A 354 -5.24 -13.89 24.84
CA ALA A 354 -6.19 -14.75 24.12
C ALA A 354 -7.38 -13.96 23.55
N HIS A 355 -7.68 -12.80 24.14
CA HIS A 355 -8.70 -11.88 23.66
C HIS A 355 -8.16 -10.44 23.70
N ALA A 356 -8.37 -9.69 22.62
CA ALA A 356 -8.13 -8.26 22.58
C ALA A 356 -9.46 -7.52 22.40
N PHE A 357 -9.73 -6.55 23.27
CA PHE A 357 -10.86 -5.64 23.14
C PHE A 357 -10.31 -4.27 22.75
N LEU A 358 -10.71 -3.77 21.59
CA LEU A 358 -10.31 -2.47 21.08
C LEU A 358 -11.56 -1.61 20.94
N THR A 359 -11.55 -0.46 21.60
CA THR A 359 -12.64 0.52 21.53
C THR A 359 -12.22 1.69 20.66
N PHE A 360 -13.06 2.02 19.68
CA PHE A 360 -12.89 3.15 18.80
C PHE A 360 -14.04 4.12 19.00
N HIS A 361 -13.73 5.41 19.06
CA HIS A 361 -14.74 6.45 19.13
C HIS A 361 -14.71 7.27 17.84
N LEU A 362 -15.88 7.50 17.28
CA LEU A 362 -16.09 8.38 16.15
C LEU A 362 -16.82 9.63 16.65
N THR A 363 -16.34 10.82 16.31
CA THR A 363 -17.07 12.06 16.54
C THR A 363 -17.70 12.52 15.24
N VAL A 364 -19.01 12.63 15.24
CA VAL A 364 -19.84 13.05 14.12
C VAL A 364 -20.22 14.52 14.33
N PRO A 365 -20.02 15.40 13.34
CA PRO A 365 -20.30 16.83 13.48
C PRO A 365 -21.80 17.09 13.68
N ALA A 366 -22.12 18.18 14.36
CA ALA A 366 -23.49 18.64 14.54
C ALA A 366 -24.17 18.86 13.17
N GLY A 367 -25.46 18.51 13.08
CA GLY A 367 -26.25 18.68 11.86
C GLY A 367 -26.22 17.52 10.87
N MET A 368 -25.34 16.52 11.06
CA MET A 368 -25.40 15.26 10.31
C MET A 368 -26.50 14.37 10.90
N THR A 369 -27.47 13.97 10.08
CA THR A 369 -28.53 13.05 10.48
C THR A 369 -28.01 11.61 10.57
N ILE A 370 -28.69 10.75 11.34
CA ILE A 370 -28.35 9.31 11.41
C ILE A 370 -28.43 8.64 10.03
N SER A 371 -29.35 9.07 9.17
CA SER A 371 -29.49 8.54 7.81
C SER A 371 -28.31 8.95 6.91
N GLU A 372 -27.83 10.19 7.03
CA GLU A 372 -26.61 10.65 6.33
C GLU A 372 -25.39 9.94 6.87
N LEU A 373 -25.28 9.80 8.18
CA LEU A 373 -24.20 9.05 8.81
C LEU A 373 -24.16 7.59 8.32
N ARG A 374 -25.30 6.89 8.29
CA ARG A 374 -25.39 5.51 7.75
C ARG A 374 -25.02 5.42 6.28
N ARG A 375 -25.45 6.40 5.48
CA ARG A 375 -25.13 6.44 4.05
C ARG A 375 -23.62 6.66 3.86
N ASP A 376 -23.05 7.60 4.60
CA ASP A 376 -21.64 7.99 4.48
C ASP A 376 -20.70 6.95 5.13
N LEU A 377 -21.18 6.24 6.16
CA LEU A 377 -20.50 5.10 6.79
C LEU A 377 -20.79 3.76 6.11
N GLY A 378 -21.74 3.66 5.18
CA GLY A 378 -22.11 2.41 4.53
C GLY A 378 -20.95 1.75 3.76
N ASP A 379 -19.95 2.55 3.38
CA ASP A 379 -18.68 2.12 2.79
C ASP A 379 -17.52 2.13 3.78
N SER A 380 -17.78 2.19 5.09
CA SER A 380 -16.73 2.10 6.11
C SER A 380 -16.31 0.66 6.32
N TRP A 381 -15.03 0.49 6.62
CA TRP A 381 -14.41 -0.82 6.69
C TRP A 381 -13.60 -0.92 7.98
N ILE A 382 -13.78 -2.05 8.65
CA ILE A 382 -12.90 -2.49 9.72
C ILE A 382 -11.98 -3.54 9.13
N TYR A 383 -10.69 -3.23 9.16
CA TYR A 383 -9.64 -4.13 8.69
C TYR A 383 -8.99 -4.78 9.91
N VAL A 384 -9.06 -6.09 9.99
CA VAL A 384 -8.33 -6.86 11.01
C VAL A 384 -7.11 -7.50 10.37
N ARG A 385 -5.95 -7.28 10.97
CA ARG A 385 -4.65 -7.72 10.47
C ARG A 385 -3.92 -8.54 11.52
N VAL A 386 -3.13 -9.49 11.05
CA VAL A 386 -2.20 -10.27 11.88
C VAL A 386 -0.82 -10.16 11.25
N GLY A 387 0.11 -9.51 11.95
CA GLY A 387 1.38 -9.11 11.35
C GLY A 387 1.15 -8.25 10.10
N ASP A 388 1.70 -8.70 8.97
CA ASP A 388 1.68 -7.97 7.69
C ASP A 388 0.57 -8.47 6.73
N GLN A 389 -0.40 -9.24 7.23
CA GLN A 389 -1.49 -9.81 6.44
C GLN A 389 -2.87 -9.32 6.92
N GLU A 390 -3.81 -9.10 6.00
CA GLU A 390 -5.24 -8.91 6.29
C GLU A 390 -5.86 -10.27 6.59
N LEU A 391 -6.54 -10.40 7.71
CA LEU A 391 -7.36 -11.58 7.96
C LEU A 391 -8.76 -11.38 7.37
N GLU A 392 -9.36 -10.25 7.73
CA GLU A 392 -10.78 -10.04 7.47
C GLU A 392 -11.06 -8.57 7.21
N ARG A 393 -11.97 -8.35 6.27
CA ARG A 393 -12.54 -7.06 5.95
C ARG A 393 -14.01 -7.10 6.30
N LEU A 394 -14.37 -6.49 7.41
CA LEU A 394 -15.74 -6.41 7.88
C LEU A 394 -16.36 -5.10 7.40
N SER A 395 -17.49 -5.20 6.70
CA SER A 395 -18.41 -4.07 6.59
C SER A 395 -19.14 -3.96 7.92
N ALA A 396 -18.95 -2.85 8.62
CA ALA A 396 -19.73 -2.53 9.80
C ALA A 396 -20.92 -1.67 9.34
N PRO A 397 -22.17 -2.19 9.31
CA PRO A 397 -23.33 -1.32 9.20
C PRO A 397 -23.43 -0.51 10.50
N LEU A 398 -22.79 0.67 10.51
CA LEU A 398 -22.81 1.60 11.64
C LEU A 398 -24.10 2.42 11.67
#